data_AF-A0A7V8AK66-F1
#
_entry.id   AF-A0A7V8AK66-F1
#
_cell.length_a   1.000
_cell.length_b   1.000
_cell.length_c   1.000
_cell.angle_alpha   90.00
_cell.angle_beta   90.00
_cell.angle_gamma   90.00
#
_symmetry.space_group_name_H-M   'P 1'
#
loop_
_entity.id
_entity.type
_entity.pdbx_description
1 polymer ?
#
loop_
_entity_poly.entity_id
_entity_poly.type
_entity_poly.pdbx_seq_one_letter_code
_entity_poly.pdbx_strand_id
1 'polypeptide(L)'
;MPSGPVPPVDPLLLSHKGSLFMTCPKLTHYTATPAALKEMAEALFEVVRLGAVRLVINQAYPLAAATQVHGMLESRQTSGLTVLIP
;
A
#
# COMPACT_ATOMS: atom_id res chain seq x y z
N MET A 1 4.07 -10.23 6.15
CA MET A 1 2.66 -10.67 6.34
C MET A 1 1.76 -9.46 6.64
N PRO A 2 0.45 -9.44 6.32
CA PRO A 2 -0.45 -8.40 6.87
C PRO A 2 -0.28 -8.35 8.38
N SER A 3 -0.39 -7.15 8.98
CA SER A 3 -0.07 -6.82 10.37
C SER A 3 -0.97 -7.51 11.42
N GLY A 4 -1.03 -8.83 11.40
CA GLY A 4 -1.95 -9.64 12.19
C GLY A 4 -3.43 -9.33 11.93
N PRO A 5 -4.35 -10.14 12.46
CA PRO A 5 -5.75 -9.76 12.54
C PRO A 5 -5.89 -8.54 13.45
N VAL A 6 -6.50 -7.46 12.94
CA VAL A 6 -6.86 -6.28 13.74
C VAL A 6 -7.93 -6.71 14.76
N PRO A 7 -7.80 -6.34 16.06
CA PRO A 7 -8.84 -6.61 17.04
C PRO A 7 -10.21 -6.04 16.61
N PRO A 8 -11.33 -6.65 17.01
CA PRO A 8 -12.66 -6.13 16.72
C PRO A 8 -12.82 -4.69 17.23
N VAL A 9 -13.45 -3.83 16.43
CA VAL A 9 -13.82 -2.47 16.81
C VAL A 9 -15.30 -2.45 17.16
N ASP A 10 -15.65 -1.94 18.35
CA ASP A 10 -17.04 -1.73 18.77
C ASP A 10 -17.69 -0.58 17.96
N PRO A 11 -18.74 -0.83 17.17
CA PRO A 11 -19.42 0.22 16.39
C PRO A 11 -19.98 1.36 17.25
N LEU A 12 -20.35 1.11 18.50
CA LEU A 12 -20.89 2.14 19.39
C LEU A 12 -19.86 3.24 19.68
N LEU A 13 -18.57 2.89 19.67
CA LEU A 13 -17.47 3.83 19.80
C LEU A 13 -17.50 4.90 18.71
N LEU A 14 -17.93 4.55 17.49
CA LEU A 14 -18.00 5.49 16.38
C LEU A 14 -19.07 6.56 16.63
N SER A 15 -20.21 6.18 17.20
CA SER A 15 -21.27 7.12 17.59
C SER A 15 -20.80 8.05 18.70
N HIS A 16 -20.21 7.49 19.78
CA HIS A 16 -19.70 8.29 20.90
C HIS A 16 -18.57 9.25 20.52
N LYS A 17 -17.79 8.93 19.47
CA LYS A 17 -16.71 9.79 18.95
C LYS A 17 -17.17 10.81 17.91
N GLY A 18 -18.48 11.05 17.79
CA GLY A 18 -19.04 12.04 16.87
C GLY A 18 -19.48 11.44 15.54
N SER A 19 -20.06 10.24 15.57
CA SER A 19 -20.64 9.57 14.39
C SER A 19 -19.64 9.37 13.24
N LEU A 20 -18.49 8.78 13.56
CA LEU A 20 -17.41 8.52 12.61
C LEU A 20 -17.74 7.38 11.63
N PHE A 21 -17.05 7.37 10.49
CA PHE A 21 -17.08 6.28 9.51
C PHE A 21 -15.82 5.41 9.61
N MET A 22 -15.98 4.10 9.46
CA MET A 22 -14.87 3.15 9.38
C MET A 22 -15.06 2.25 8.15
N THR A 23 -13.99 2.02 7.40
CA THR A 23 -13.98 1.13 6.24
C THR A 23 -12.68 0.32 6.21
N CYS A 24 -12.75 -0.91 5.69
CA CYS A 24 -11.60 -1.77 5.42
C CYS A 24 -11.50 -1.98 3.90
N PRO A 25 -10.97 -1.00 3.15
CA PRO A 25 -10.97 -1.04 1.69
C PRO A 25 -10.00 -2.09 1.16
N LYS A 26 -10.38 -2.74 0.06
CA LYS A 26 -9.50 -3.60 -0.73
C LYS A 26 -9.29 -2.96 -2.09
N LEU A 27 -8.05 -2.96 -2.59
CA LEU A 27 -7.73 -2.39 -3.91
C LEU A 27 -8.63 -2.96 -5.01
N THR A 28 -8.94 -4.25 -4.94
CA THR A 28 -9.80 -4.95 -5.91
C THR A 28 -11.22 -4.38 -6.00
N HIS A 29 -11.73 -3.69 -4.97
CA HIS A 29 -13.03 -3.02 -5.04
C HIS A 29 -12.97 -1.72 -5.87
N TYR A 30 -11.79 -1.11 -6.00
CA TYR A 30 -11.57 0.11 -6.78
C TYR A 30 -11.09 -0.21 -8.21
N THR A 31 -10.39 -1.32 -8.39
CA THR A 31 -9.89 -1.79 -9.69
C THR A 31 -10.71 -2.96 -10.25
N ALA A 32 -12.03 -2.97 -10.01
CA ALA A 32 -12.90 -4.12 -10.27
C ALA A 32 -13.07 -4.44 -11.77
N THR A 33 -12.86 -3.44 -12.64
CA THR A 33 -12.92 -3.60 -14.10
C THR A 33 -11.60 -3.16 -14.74
N PRO A 34 -11.26 -3.67 -15.94
CA PRO A 34 -10.10 -3.20 -16.68
C PRO A 34 -10.12 -1.69 -16.97
N ALA A 35 -11.32 -1.13 -17.20
CA ALA A 35 -11.49 0.31 -17.42
C ALA A 35 -11.16 1.11 -16.15
N ALA A 36 -11.69 0.70 -14.99
CA ALA A 36 -11.41 1.37 -13.71
C ALA A 36 -9.92 1.29 -13.33
N LEU A 37 -9.30 0.11 -13.53
CA LEU A 37 -7.86 -0.05 -13.32
C LEU A 37 -7.06 0.89 -14.21
N LYS A 38 -7.42 0.99 -15.50
CA LYS A 38 -6.73 1.85 -16.47
C LYS A 38 -6.86 3.32 -16.09
N GLU A 39 -8.05 3.79 -15.76
CA GLU A 39 -8.30 5.17 -15.34
C GLU A 39 -7.47 5.53 -14.09
N MET A 40 -7.47 4.67 -13.07
CA MET A 40 -6.67 4.87 -11.86
C MET A 40 -5.15 4.90 -12.15
N ALA A 41 -4.68 4.01 -13.03
CA ALA A 41 -3.28 3.97 -13.43
C ALA A 41 -2.87 5.25 -14.20
N GLU A 42 -3.72 5.71 -15.12
CA GLU A 42 -3.49 6.95 -15.88
C GLU A 42 -3.38 8.16 -14.94
N ALA A 43 -4.30 8.29 -13.99
CA ALA A 43 -4.26 9.34 -12.97
C ALA A 43 -2.99 9.29 -12.13
N LEU A 44 -2.55 8.10 -11.69
CA LEU A 44 -1.30 7.92 -10.96
C LEU A 44 -0.09 8.35 -11.80
N PHE A 45 0.01 7.90 -13.05
CA PHE A 45 1.15 8.24 -13.89
C PHE A 45 1.17 9.71 -14.28
N GLU A 46 0.02 10.36 -14.41
CA GLU A 46 -0.07 11.80 -14.62
C GLU A 46 0.58 12.58 -13.46
N VAL A 47 0.19 12.30 -12.21
CA VAL A 47 0.76 13.01 -11.04
C VAL A 47 2.23 12.71 -10.81
N VAL A 48 2.70 11.52 -11.22
CA VAL A 48 4.13 11.17 -11.21
C VAL A 48 4.88 11.98 -12.28
N ARG A 49 4.35 12.07 -13.51
CA ARG A 49 4.96 12.87 -14.58
C ARG A 49 5.02 14.36 -14.24
N LEU A 50 3.99 14.88 -13.56
CA LEU A 50 3.96 16.25 -13.06
C LEU A 50 4.93 16.50 -11.89
N GLY A 51 5.56 15.45 -11.35
CA GLY A 51 6.48 15.54 -10.22
C GLY A 51 5.80 15.84 -8.88
N ALA A 52 4.47 15.81 -8.83
CA ALA A 52 3.68 15.96 -7.61
C ALA A 52 3.87 14.75 -6.68
N VAL A 53 4.08 13.56 -7.27
CA VAL A 53 4.52 12.35 -6.56
C VAL A 53 5.91 11.96 -7.06
N ARG A 54 6.89 11.88 -6.14
CA ARG A 54 8.26 11.44 -6.45
C ARG A 54 8.50 10.04 -5.91
N LEU A 55 8.90 9.13 -6.79
CA LEU A 55 9.26 7.77 -6.43
C LEU A 55 10.76 7.72 -6.14
N VAL A 56 11.13 7.39 -4.91
CA VAL A 56 12.53 7.24 -4.50
C VAL A 56 12.79 5.76 -4.28
N ILE A 57 13.69 5.18 -5.10
CA ILE A 57 14.17 3.81 -4.91
C ILE A 57 15.32 3.87 -3.92
N ASN A 58 15.06 3.44 -2.68
CA ASN A 58 16.05 3.46 -1.61
C ASN A 58 17.03 2.29 -1.72
N GLN A 59 16.55 1.18 -2.29
CA GLN A 59 17.29 -0.07 -2.28
C GLN A 59 16.84 -1.00 -3.41
N ALA A 60 17.83 -1.62 -4.05
CA ALA A 60 17.66 -2.57 -5.12
C ALA A 60 18.49 -3.81 -4.80
N TYR A 61 17.85 -4.98 -4.84
CA TYR A 61 18.49 -6.26 -4.53
C TYR A 61 18.22 -7.25 -5.67
N PRO A 62 19.10 -8.24 -5.89
CA PRO A 62 18.77 -9.34 -6.79
C PRO A 62 17.55 -10.11 -6.27
N LEU A 63 16.75 -10.69 -7.17
CA LEU A 63 15.57 -11.48 -6.82
C LEU A 63 15.92 -12.65 -5.89
N ALA A 64 17.12 -13.20 -6.02
CA ALA A 64 17.65 -14.24 -5.13
C ALA A 64 17.70 -13.82 -3.65
N ALA A 65 17.73 -12.52 -3.35
CA ALA A 65 17.75 -12.00 -1.97
C ALA A 65 16.35 -11.79 -1.37
N ALA A 66 15.26 -12.21 -2.05
CA ALA A 66 13.87 -11.97 -1.60
C ALA A 66 13.62 -12.35 -0.13
N THR A 67 14.13 -13.49 0.32
CA THR A 67 13.99 -13.94 1.72
C THR A 67 14.59 -12.94 2.70
N GLN A 68 15.81 -12.46 2.43
CA GLN A 68 16.47 -11.47 3.26
C GLN A 68 15.72 -10.14 3.25
N VAL A 69 15.31 -9.67 2.06
CA VAL A 69 14.58 -8.41 1.89
C VAL A 69 13.25 -8.41 2.64
N HIS A 70 12.52 -9.53 2.64
CA HIS A 70 11.32 -9.67 3.45
C HIS A 70 11.61 -9.61 4.95
N GLY A 71 12.68 -10.26 5.42
CA GLY A 71 13.10 -10.15 6.82
C GLY A 71 13.44 -8.71 7.24
N MET A 72 14.10 -7.95 6.36
CA MET A 72 14.36 -6.52 6.57
C MET A 72 13.06 -5.69 6.61
N LEU A 73 12.11 -5.99 5.72
CA LEU A 73 10.81 -5.31 5.67
C LEU A 73 10.01 -5.54 6.95
N GLU A 74 9.94 -6.78 7.43
CA GLU A 74 9.19 -7.15 8.64
C GLU A 74 9.83 -6.58 9.91
N SER A 75 11.17 -6.50 9.96
CA SER A 75 11.91 -5.87 11.06
C SER A 75 11.97 -4.34 10.97
N ARG A 76 11.25 -3.72 10.02
CA ARG A 76 11.19 -2.25 9.79
C ARG A 76 12.55 -1.62 9.48
N GLN A 77 13.46 -2.39 8.90
CA GLN A 77 14.78 -1.90 8.46
C GLN A 77 14.71 -1.28 7.05
N THR A 78 13.61 -1.45 6.33
CA THR A 78 13.38 -0.83 5.03
C THR A 78 12.58 0.45 5.18
N SER A 79 12.87 1.44 4.33
CA SER A 79 12.06 2.64 4.18
C SER A 79 11.98 3.02 2.70
N GLY A 80 10.85 3.63 2.30
CA GLY A 80 10.59 3.97 0.90
C GLY A 80 10.46 2.74 0.01
N LEU A 81 10.86 2.87 -1.26
CA LEU A 81 10.66 1.82 -2.25
C LEU A 81 11.85 0.85 -2.28
N THR A 82 11.51 -0.44 -2.28
CA THR A 82 12.44 -1.56 -2.44
C THR A 82 12.12 -2.27 -3.74
N VAL A 83 13.11 -2.50 -4.59
CA VAL A 83 12.93 -3.23 -5.84
C VAL A 83 13.77 -4.50 -5.85
N LEU A 84 13.20 -5.58 -6.38
CA LEU A 84 13.91 -6.82 -6.67
C LEU A 84 14.19 -6.90 -8.17
N ILE A 85 15.45 -7.09 -8.53
CA ILE A 85 15.92 -7.17 -9.91
C ILE A 85 16.10 -8.65 -10.28
N PRO A 86 15.44 -9.17 -11.33
CA PRO A 86 15.55 -10.56 -11.76
C PRO A 86 16.99 -11.01 -12.05
#